data_AF-A0A2N8C670-F1
#
_entry.id   AF-A0A2N8C670-F1
#
_cell.length_a   1.000
_cell.length_b   1.000
_cell.length_c   1.000
_cell.angle_alpha   90.00
_cell.angle_beta   90.00
_cell.angle_gamma   90.00
#
_symmetry.space_group_name_H-M   'P 1'
#
loop_
_entity.id
_entity.type
_entity.pdbx_description
1 polymer ?
#
loop_
_entity_poly.entity_id
_entity_poly.type
_entity_poly.pdbx_seq_one_letter_code
_entity_poly.pdbx_strand_id
1 'polypeptide(L)' 'MKSRIRPEIERAAYDEFLALWDSGAFENQRLGQAFYNHFRLHRLSEQRLLHGLYESDGRKALNAIAGIFQIK' A
#
# COMPACT_ATOMS: atom_id res chain seq x y z
N MET A 1 22.32 7.88 10.56
CA MET A 1 21.37 6.81 10.20
C MET A 1 21.27 6.75 8.69
N LYS A 2 21.54 5.60 8.06
CA LYS A 2 21.29 5.44 6.61
C LYS A 2 19.79 5.65 6.40
N SER A 3 19.41 6.64 5.59
CA SER A 3 18.03 6.79 5.13
C SER A 3 17.67 5.46 4.46
N ARG A 4 16.73 4.69 5.02
CA ARG A 4 16.21 3.52 4.32
C ARG A 4 15.50 4.06 3.09
N ILE A 5 16.05 3.76 1.91
CA ILE A 5 15.39 4.10 0.64
C ILE A 5 14.04 3.39 0.68
N ARG A 6 12.96 4.18 0.71
CA ARG A 6 11.61 3.65 0.67
C ARG A 6 11.30 3.27 -0.78
N PRO A 7 10.64 2.13 -1.03
CA PRO A 7 10.15 1.82 -2.36
C PRO A 7 9.25 2.95 -2.86
N GLU A 8 9.39 3.25 -4.13
CA GLU A 8 8.70 4.37 -4.75
C GLU A 8 7.45 3.89 -5.47
N ILE A 9 6.37 4.65 -5.37
CA ILE A 9 5.15 4.45 -6.14
C ILE A 9 4.88 5.75 -6.88
N GLU A 10 4.65 5.63 -8.19
CA GLU A 10 4.27 6.77 -9.00
C GLU A 10 2.94 7.34 -8.51
N ARG A 11 2.86 8.66 -8.38
CA ARG A 11 1.66 9.37 -7.94
C ARG A 11 0.44 8.99 -8.76
N ALA A 12 0.59 8.90 -10.09
CA ALA A 12 -0.50 8.51 -10.98
C ALA A 12 -1.06 7.11 -10.63
N ALA A 13 -0.19 6.12 -10.38
CA ALA A 13 -0.62 4.77 -10.00
C ALA A 13 -1.26 4.74 -8.60
N TYR A 14 -0.77 5.57 -7.68
CA TYR A 14 -1.39 5.71 -6.36
C TYR A 14 -2.79 6.34 -6.44
N ASP A 15 -2.94 7.39 -7.25
CA ASP A 15 -4.21 8.08 -7.45
C ASP A 15 -5.22 7.17 -8.18
N GLU A 16 -4.76 6.35 -9.14
CA GLU A 16 -5.58 5.31 -9.78
C GLU A 16 -6.08 4.26 -8.76
N PHE A 17 -5.18 3.79 -7.88
CA PHE A 17 -5.56 2.89 -6.80
C PHE A 17 -6.63 3.51 -5.89
N LEU A 18 -6.50 4.78 -5.51
CA LEU A 18 -7.50 5.48 -4.69
C LEU A 18 -8.84 5.59 -5.41
N ALA A 19 -8.85 5.91 -6.70
CA ALA A 19 -10.09 5.97 -7.49
C ALA A 19 -10.79 4.59 -7.56
N LEU A 20 -10.02 3.51 -7.71
CA LEU A 20 -10.55 2.14 -7.65
C LEU A 20 -11.08 1.79 -6.26
N TRP A 21 -10.41 2.23 -5.20
CA TRP A 21 -10.87 2.04 -3.83
C TRP A 21 -12.18 2.77 -3.56
N ASP A 22 -12.27 4.05 -3.90
CA ASP A 22 -13.45 4.88 -3.67
C ASP A 22 -14.66 4.45 -4.51
N SER A 23 -14.42 3.79 -5.66
CA SER A 23 -15.49 3.18 -6.48
C SER A 23 -15.94 1.80 -5.99
N GLY A 24 -15.30 1.25 -4.96
CA GLY A 24 -15.66 -0.06 -4.39
C GLY A 24 -15.11 -1.26 -5.16
N ALA A 25 -14.10 -1.09 -6.02
CA ALA A 25 -13.54 -2.16 -6.85
C ALA A 25 -12.89 -3.32 -6.06
N PHE A 26 -12.63 -3.11 -4.76
CA PHE A 26 -12.00 -4.09 -3.87
C PHE A 26 -12.98 -4.62 -2.82
N GLU A 27 -14.12 -5.15 -3.27
CA GLU A 27 -15.14 -5.72 -2.39
C GLU A 27 -14.54 -6.73 -1.39
N ASN A 28 -14.98 -6.63 -0.14
CA ASN A 28 -14.56 -7.50 0.98
C ASN A 28 -13.05 -7.46 1.32
N GLN A 29 -12.30 -6.48 0.79
CA GLN A 29 -10.89 -6.29 1.16
C GLN A 29 -10.74 -5.12 2.12
N ARG A 30 -9.86 -5.27 3.10
CA ARG A 30 -9.34 -4.13 3.86
C ARG A 30 -8.47 -3.27 2.94
N LEU A 31 -8.38 -1.98 3.20
CA LEU A 31 -7.59 -1.06 2.36
C LEU A 31 -6.13 -1.52 2.19
N GLY A 32 -5.50 -1.98 3.27
CA GLY A 32 -4.12 -2.46 3.22
C GLY A 32 -3.96 -3.75 2.42
N GLN A 33 -4.95 -4.64 2.49
CA GLN A 33 -5.01 -5.86 1.68
C GLN A 33 -5.18 -5.54 0.18
N ALA A 34 -6.11 -4.64 -0.15
CA ALA A 34 -6.35 -4.19 -1.52
C ALA A 34 -5.08 -3.58 -2.13
N PHE A 35 -4.41 -2.69 -1.38
CA PHE A 35 -3.15 -2.09 -1.80
C PHE A 35 -2.05 -3.13 -2.01
N TYR A 36 -1.89 -4.06 -1.06
CA TYR A 36 -0.89 -5.12 -1.13
C TYR A 36 -1.07 -6.00 -2.37
N ASN A 37 -2.32 -6.34 -2.69
CA ASN A 37 -2.67 -7.14 -3.85
C ASN A 37 -2.50 -6.37 -5.16
N HIS A 38 -3.01 -5.13 -5.23
CA HIS A 38 -2.98 -4.29 -6.43
C HIS A 38 -1.54 -4.04 -6.90
N PHE A 39 -0.63 -3.69 -5.98
CA PHE A 39 0.78 -3.46 -6.29
C PHE A 39 1.66 -4.72 -6.27
N ARG A 40 1.06 -5.91 -6.12
CA ARG A 40 1.76 -7.21 -6.10
C ARG A 40 2.92 -7.26 -5.11
N LEU A 41 2.70 -6.71 -3.90
CA LEU A 41 3.75 -6.54 -2.89
C LEU A 41 4.30 -7.88 -2.35
N HIS A 42 3.61 -8.99 -2.58
CA HIS A 42 4.11 -10.35 -2.32
C HIS A 42 5.43 -10.69 -3.04
N ARG A 43 5.83 -9.89 -4.04
CA ARG A 43 7.09 -10.07 -4.79
C ARG A 43 8.30 -9.39 -4.16
N LEU A 44 8.09 -8.54 -3.15
CA LEU A 44 9.16 -7.81 -2.48
C LEU A 44 9.79 -8.65 -1.35
N SER A 45 11.00 -8.32 -0.92
CA SER A 45 11.73 -9.13 0.06
C SER A 45 11.28 -8.87 1.51
N GLU A 46 10.77 -7.68 1.80
CA GLU A 46 10.42 -7.18 3.14
C GLU A 46 9.05 -7.65 3.64
N GLN A 47 8.73 -8.94 3.44
CA GLN A 47 7.39 -9.48 3.68
C GLN A 47 6.87 -9.29 5.11
N ARG A 48 7.74 -9.26 6.14
CA ARG A 48 7.29 -9.03 7.53
C ARG A 48 6.66 -7.64 7.73
N LEU A 49 7.22 -6.61 7.10
CA LEU A 49 6.67 -5.26 7.14
C LEU A 49 5.39 -5.17 6.31
N LEU A 50 5.41 -5.78 5.12
CA LEU A 50 4.30 -5.76 4.18
C LEU A 50 3.10 -6.58 4.66
N HIS A 51 3.32 -7.59 5.50
CA HIS A 51 2.24 -8.33 6.16
C HIS A 51 1.45 -7.44 7.13
N GLY A 52 2.14 -6.58 7.89
CA GLY A 52 1.46 -5.60 8.74
C GLY A 52 0.62 -4.59 7.95
N LEU A 53 1.05 -4.22 6.75
CA LEU A 53 0.23 -3.43 5.82
C LEU A 53 -0.98 -4.25 5.34
N TYR A 54 -0.79 -5.49 4.90
CA TYR A 54 -1.85 -6.38 4.43
C TYR A 54 -2.98 -6.59 5.46
N GLU A 55 -2.64 -6.66 6.74
CA GLU A 55 -3.63 -6.82 7.82
C GLU A 55 -4.36 -5.53 8.19
N SER A 56 -3.81 -4.37 7.83
CA SER A 56 -4.34 -3.06 8.22
C SER A 56 -5.54 -2.62 7.36
N ASP A 57 -6.37 -1.75 7.93
CA ASP A 57 -7.54 -1.19 7.25
C ASP A 57 -7.69 0.32 7.48
N GLY A 58 -8.46 0.97 6.61
CA GLY A 58 -8.83 2.38 6.68
C GLY A 58 -7.64 3.28 6.99
N ARG A 59 -7.77 4.11 8.03
CA ARG A 59 -6.71 5.07 8.41
C ARG A 59 -5.39 4.40 8.80
N LYS A 60 -5.42 3.20 9.40
CA LYS A 60 -4.20 2.47 9.76
C LYS A 60 -3.42 2.06 8.50
N ALA A 61 -4.14 1.61 7.47
CA ALA A 61 -3.53 1.28 6.17
C ALA A 61 -2.94 2.53 5.49
N LEU A 62 -3.66 3.65 5.46
CA LEU A 62 -3.13 4.91 4.90
C LEU A 62 -1.83 5.36 5.59
N ASN A 63 -1.78 5.29 6.93
CA ASN A 63 -0.58 5.62 7.69
C ASN A 63 0.57 4.65 7.39
N ALA A 64 0.28 3.36 7.27
CA ALA A 64 1.28 2.34 6.91
C ALA A 64 1.83 2.59 5.49
N ILE A 65 0.98 2.88 4.51
CA ILE A 65 1.40 3.22 3.14
C ILE A 65 2.33 4.43 3.13
N ALA A 66 1.93 5.53 3.78
CA ALA A 66 2.73 6.75 3.85
C ALA A 66 4.07 6.56 4.60
N GLY A 67 4.14 5.59 5.52
CA GLY A 67 5.36 5.23 6.23
C GLY A 67 6.29 4.33 5.43
N ILE A 68 5.75 3.36 4.68
CA ILE A 68 6.52 2.34 3.96
C ILE A 68 6.98 2.85 2.59
N PHE A 69 6.14 3.58 1.88
CA PHE A 69 6.38 3.99 0.50
C PHE A 69 6.64 5.49 0.37
N GLN A 70 7.34 5.85 -0.69
CA GLN A 70 7.44 7.23 -1.16
C GLN A 70 6.56 7.39 -2.41
N ILE A 71 5.53 8.23 -2.31
CA ILE A 71 4.62 8.55 -3.42
C ILE A 71 5.15 9.80 -4.11
N LYS A 72 5.53 9.71 -5.38
CA LYS A 72 6.11 10.82 -6.15
C LYS A 72 5.60 10.90 -7.57
#